data_AF-A0A4R7V2J9-F1
#
_entry.id   AF-A0A4R7V2J9-F1
#
_cell.length_a   1.000
_cell.length_b   1.000
_cell.length_c   1.000
_cell.angle_alpha   90.00
_cell.angle_beta   90.00
_cell.angle_gamma   90.00
#
_symmetry.space_group_name_H-M   'P 1'
#
loop_
_entity.id
_entity.type
_entity.pdbx_description
1 polymer ?
#
loop_
_entity_poly.entity_id
_entity_poly.type
_entity_poly.pdbx_seq_one_letter_code
_entity_poly.pdbx_strand_id
1 'polypeptide(L)'
;MTTDVLYDDGRVALDSRGVTLRRYYFPIGTSKHIPYRRIRRVWTREMSWWSGKGRLWGTAHPGYWLPLDGSRPQKDTLVVLDTGSPVRPAFTPDDPDRFVEIVSAHLAH
;
A
#
# COMPACT_ATOMS: atom_id res chain seq x y z
N MET A 1 -22.07 -12.20 -0.31
CA MET A 1 -21.74 -10.84 -0.79
C MET A 1 -20.39 -10.90 -1.46
N THR A 2 -20.37 -11.07 -2.77
CA THR A 2 -19.15 -11.11 -3.57
C THR A 2 -18.65 -9.68 -3.68
N THR A 3 -17.56 -9.34 -2.97
CA THR A 3 -16.90 -8.05 -3.20
C THR A 3 -16.20 -8.17 -4.54
N ASP A 4 -16.58 -7.32 -5.50
CA ASP A 4 -15.94 -7.32 -6.81
C ASP A 4 -14.47 -6.94 -6.65
N VAL A 5 -13.57 -7.77 -7.17
CA VAL A 5 -12.12 -7.58 -7.04
C VAL A 5 -11.67 -6.68 -8.18
N LEU A 6 -11.28 -5.46 -7.84
CA LEU A 6 -10.85 -4.44 -8.81
C LEU A 6 -9.38 -4.55 -9.17
N TYR A 7 -8.57 -5.05 -8.22
CA TYR A 7 -7.13 -5.29 -8.36
C TYR A 7 -6.69 -6.27 -7.28
N ASP A 8 -5.82 -7.23 -7.61
CA ASP A 8 -5.21 -8.11 -6.62
C ASP A 8 -3.86 -8.64 -7.15
N ASP A 9 -2.78 -8.37 -6.42
CA ASP A 9 -1.42 -8.86 -6.73
C ASP A 9 -0.88 -9.84 -5.67
N GLY A 10 -1.76 -10.36 -4.81
CA GLY A 10 -1.40 -11.27 -3.72
C GLY A 10 -0.78 -10.58 -2.50
N ARG A 11 -0.40 -9.30 -2.56
CA ARG A 11 0.05 -8.49 -1.40
C ARG A 11 -0.92 -7.35 -1.10
N VAL A 12 -1.49 -6.79 -2.13
CA VAL A 12 -2.48 -5.73 -2.13
C VAL A 12 -3.71 -6.22 -2.87
N ALA A 13 -4.88 -5.90 -2.33
CA ALA A 13 -6.14 -6.06 -3.05
C ALA A 13 -6.98 -4.79 -2.93
N LEU A 14 -7.67 -4.43 -4.02
CA LEU A 14 -8.68 -3.39 -4.08
C LEU A 14 -10.02 -4.04 -4.36
N ASP A 15 -11.01 -3.61 -3.60
CA ASP A 15 -12.40 -3.94 -3.82
C ASP A 15 -13.26 -2.66 -3.74
N SER A 16 -14.58 -2.80 -3.83
CA SER A 16 -15.49 -1.64 -3.74
C SER A 16 -15.52 -0.95 -2.36
N ARG A 17 -14.91 -1.55 -1.33
CA ARG A 17 -14.90 -1.02 0.05
C ARG A 17 -13.58 -0.35 0.40
N GLY A 18 -12.46 -0.77 -0.20
CA GLY A 18 -11.17 -0.14 0.06
C GLY A 18 -9.95 -0.95 -0.34
N VAL A 19 -8.85 -0.63 0.34
CA VAL A 19 -7.53 -1.20 0.13
C VAL A 19 -7.23 -2.23 1.21
N THR A 20 -6.92 -3.46 0.83
CA THR A 20 -6.39 -4.49 1.73
C THR A 20 -4.88 -4.64 1.53
N LEU A 21 -4.12 -4.34 2.58
CA LEU A 21 -2.68 -4.62 2.65
C LEU A 21 -2.47 -5.92 3.41
N ARG A 22 -2.00 -6.97 2.74
CA ARG A 22 -1.69 -8.26 3.38
C ARG A 22 -0.34 -8.19 4.09
N ARG A 23 -0.14 -9.04 5.09
CA ARG A 23 1.11 -9.13 5.86
C ARG A 23 1.55 -7.79 6.45
N TYR A 24 0.58 -7.00 6.92
CA TYR A 24 0.81 -5.63 7.35
C TYR A 24 1.37 -5.56 8.77
N TYR A 25 0.72 -6.23 9.74
CA TYR A 25 1.06 -6.09 11.16
C TYR A 25 2.16 -7.07 11.59
N PHE A 26 3.30 -6.54 12.01
CA PHE A 26 4.36 -7.32 12.63
C PHE A 26 3.96 -7.77 14.04
N PRO A 27 4.30 -9.00 14.49
CA PRO A 27 5.04 -10.05 13.78
C PRO A 27 4.16 -11.08 13.04
N ILE A 28 2.84 -11.03 13.21
CA ILE A 28 1.93 -12.12 12.78
C ILE A 28 1.62 -12.06 11.27
N GLY A 29 1.71 -10.88 10.65
CA GLY A 29 1.41 -10.71 9.24
C GLY A 29 -0.10 -10.69 8.95
N THR A 30 -0.92 -10.25 9.90
CA THR A 30 -2.35 -10.02 9.62
C THR A 30 -2.54 -8.86 8.65
N SER A 31 -3.63 -8.92 7.89
CA SER A 31 -3.97 -7.90 6.90
C SER A 31 -4.52 -6.64 7.55
N LYS A 32 -4.28 -5.49 6.92
CA LYS A 32 -4.91 -4.21 7.25
C LYS A 32 -5.85 -3.81 6.12
N HIS A 33 -7.12 -3.62 6.44
CA HIS A 33 -8.09 -3.04 5.51
C HIS A 33 -8.25 -1.54 5.77
N ILE A 34 -8.19 -0.74 4.71
CA ILE A 34 -8.26 0.72 4.73
C ILE A 34 -9.42 1.14 3.82
N PRO A 35 -10.58 1.55 4.37
CA PRO A 35 -11.69 2.03 3.57
C PRO A 35 -11.33 3.29 2.77
N TYR A 36 -11.87 3.47 1.56
CA TYR A 36 -11.59 4.66 0.74
C TYR A 36 -11.85 5.98 1.46
N ARG A 37 -12.95 6.06 2.22
CA ARG A 37 -13.29 7.23 3.07
C ARG A 37 -12.23 7.63 4.11
N ARG A 38 -11.26 6.76 4.40
CA ARG A 38 -10.15 7.02 5.32
C ARG A 38 -8.89 7.47 4.59
N ILE A 39 -8.85 7.37 3.27
CA ILE A 39 -7.71 7.78 2.43
C ILE A 39 -7.95 9.22 2.01
N ARG A 40 -7.04 10.12 2.38
CA ARG A 40 -7.08 11.54 2.01
C ARG A 40 -6.33 11.80 0.71
N ARG A 41 -5.25 11.06 0.47
CA ARG A 41 -4.40 11.18 -0.70
C ARG A 41 -3.65 9.89 -0.97
N VAL A 42 -3.41 9.61 -2.25
CA VAL A 42 -2.48 8.60 -2.73
C VAL A 42 -1.41 9.28 -3.60
N TRP A 43 -0.16 8.83 -3.52
CA TRP A 43 0.92 9.25 -4.42
C TRP A 43 1.99 8.18 -4.51
N THR A 44 2.81 8.27 -5.56
CA THR A 44 3.98 7.41 -5.79
C THR A 44 5.28 8.13 -5.46
N ARG A 45 6.31 7.36 -5.17
CA ARG A 45 7.69 7.82 -5.04
C ARG A 45 8.60 6.80 -5.70
N GLU A 46 9.61 7.27 -6.42
CA GLU A 46 10.68 6.41 -6.90
C GLU A 46 11.49 5.86 -5.72
N MET A 47 11.89 4.60 -5.84
CA MET A 47 12.72 3.90 -4.88
C MET A 47 14.15 3.80 -5.39
N SER A 48 15.10 4.05 -4.50
CA SER A 48 16.51 3.72 -4.68
C SER A 48 16.97 2.80 -3.55
N TRP A 49 18.15 2.20 -3.71
CA TRP A 49 18.78 1.42 -2.64
C TRP A 49 18.94 2.22 -1.34
N TRP A 50 19.22 3.52 -1.45
CA TRP A 50 19.35 4.43 -0.31
C TRP A 50 18.01 4.83 0.31
N SER A 51 16.89 4.69 -0.40
CA SER A 51 15.56 5.07 0.10
C SER A 51 14.75 3.88 0.66
N GLY A 52 15.39 2.73 0.89
CA GLY A 52 14.78 1.62 1.62
C GLY A 52 14.31 0.42 0.78
N LYS A 53 14.80 0.22 -0.45
CA LYS A 53 14.53 -1.00 -1.25
C LYS A 53 14.77 -2.31 -0.47
N GLY A 54 15.80 -2.35 0.37
CA GLY A 54 16.14 -3.52 1.19
C GLY A 54 15.26 -3.73 2.43
N ARG A 55 14.37 -2.79 2.78
CA ARG A 55 13.51 -2.94 3.97
C ARG A 55 12.39 -3.91 3.64
N LEU A 56 12.38 -5.09 4.24
CA LEU A 56 11.33 -6.08 3.96
C LEU A 56 10.04 -5.83 4.73
N TRP A 57 10.09 -5.38 5.98
CA TRP A 57 8.91 -5.18 6.84
C TRP A 57 9.12 -4.05 7.85
N GLY A 58 8.04 -3.35 8.20
CA GLY A 58 7.99 -2.37 9.27
C GLY A 58 8.52 -1.02 8.81
N THR A 59 9.24 -0.35 9.68
CA THR A 59 9.71 1.00 9.44
C THR A 59 11.19 1.18 9.75
N ALA A 60 11.85 2.06 9.00
CA ALA A 60 13.12 2.69 9.37
C ALA A 60 13.01 4.24 9.43
N HIS A 61 11.83 4.78 9.07
CA HIS A 61 11.54 6.21 9.01
C HIS A 61 10.23 6.47 9.75
N PRO A 62 10.18 7.37 10.74
CA PRO A 62 9.02 7.52 11.62
C PRO A 62 7.70 7.84 10.91
N GLY A 63 7.73 8.30 9.65
CA GLY A 63 6.53 8.63 8.86
C GLY A 63 5.91 7.50 8.03
N TYR A 64 6.56 6.34 7.88
CA TYR A 64 6.06 5.26 7.01
C TYR A 64 5.99 3.90 7.72
N TRP A 65 5.02 3.08 7.34
CA TRP A 65 4.97 1.66 7.70
C TRP A 65 4.82 0.80 6.46
N LEU A 66 5.78 -0.11 6.25
CA LEU A 66 5.81 -1.00 5.13
C LEU A 66 5.32 -2.40 5.54
N PRO A 67 4.34 -3.02 4.84
CA PRO A 67 4.00 -4.43 5.05
C PRO A 67 5.16 -5.34 4.65
N LEU A 68 5.11 -6.61 5.06
CA LEU A 68 6.12 -7.58 4.65
C LEU A 68 6.07 -7.79 3.14
N ASP A 69 7.17 -7.47 2.45
CA ASP A 69 7.34 -7.73 1.03
C ASP A 69 8.77 -8.20 0.72
N GLY A 70 8.90 -9.48 0.39
CA GLY A 70 10.17 -10.08 -0.01
C GLY A 70 10.65 -9.66 -1.40
N SER A 71 9.74 -9.20 -2.27
CA SER A 71 10.08 -8.78 -3.64
C SER A 71 10.40 -7.30 -3.77
N ARG A 72 10.24 -6.52 -2.69
CA ARG A 72 10.49 -5.07 -2.68
C ARG A 72 11.85 -4.65 -3.27
N PRO A 73 12.96 -5.39 -3.07
CA PRO A 73 14.24 -5.01 -3.66
C PRO A 73 14.23 -4.97 -5.21
N GLN A 74 13.28 -5.66 -5.86
CA GLN A 74 13.11 -5.65 -7.31
C GLN A 74 12.09 -4.61 -7.80
N LYS A 75 11.51 -3.80 -6.90
CA LYS A 75 10.48 -2.80 -7.23
C LYS A 75 11.07 -1.40 -7.21
N ASP A 76 10.61 -0.57 -8.14
CA ASP A 76 11.11 0.80 -8.33
C ASP A 76 10.14 1.88 -7.84
N THR A 77 8.89 1.52 -7.54
CA THR A 77 7.84 2.47 -7.19
C THR A 77 7.21 2.14 -5.84
N LEU A 78 7.28 3.09 -4.90
CA LEU A 78 6.58 3.04 -3.62
C LEU A 78 5.28 3.83 -3.72
N VAL A 79 4.15 3.17 -3.46
CA VAL A 79 2.86 3.83 -3.23
C VAL A 79 2.74 4.21 -1.77
N VAL A 80 2.24 5.40 -1.50
CA VAL A 80 1.96 5.90 -0.15
C VAL A 80 0.50 6.32 -0.03
N LEU A 81 -0.15 5.89 1.05
CA LEU A 81 -1.49 6.33 1.43
C LEU A 81 -1.43 7.29 2.61
N ASP A 82 -1.96 8.49 2.44
CA ASP A 82 -2.25 9.37 3.57
C ASP A 82 -3.62 9.01 4.15
N THR A 83 -3.64 8.44 5.35
CA THR A 83 -4.87 8.12 6.08
C THR A 83 -5.19 9.16 7.17
N GLY A 84 -4.51 10.31 7.16
CA GLY A 84 -4.56 11.32 8.21
C GLY A 84 -3.82 10.95 9.49
N SER A 85 -3.04 9.86 9.47
CA SER A 85 -2.23 9.40 10.61
C SER A 85 -0.77 9.81 10.42
N PRO A 86 -0.01 10.03 11.51
CA PRO A 86 1.42 10.35 11.43
C PRO A 86 2.24 9.29 10.70
N VAL A 87 1.87 8.02 10.88
CA VAL A 87 2.48 6.87 10.20
C VAL A 87 1.61 6.48 9.01
N ARG A 88 2.17 6.64 7.82
CA ARG A 88 1.50 6.38 6.54
C ARG A 88 1.79 4.97 6.04
N PRO A 89 0.78 4.17 5.69
CA PRO A 89 0.99 2.92 4.95
C PRO A 89 1.73 3.21 3.64
N ALA A 90 2.83 2.50 3.41
CA ALA A 90 3.60 2.59 2.18
C ALA A 90 3.95 1.18 1.68
N PHE A 91 3.78 0.90 0.40
CA PHE A 91 3.90 -0.46 -0.16
C PHE A 91 4.21 -0.42 -1.65
N THR A 92 4.48 -1.59 -2.21
CA THR A 92 5.06 -1.79 -3.54
C THR A 92 4.17 -2.74 -4.33
N PRO A 93 3.04 -2.25 -4.88
CA PRO A 93 2.15 -3.07 -5.70
C PRO A 93 2.85 -3.50 -6.98
N ASP A 94 2.38 -4.59 -7.59
CA ASP A 94 2.94 -5.09 -8.85
C ASP A 94 2.66 -4.15 -10.03
N ASP A 95 1.51 -3.47 -10.04
CA ASP A 95 1.15 -2.41 -11.00
C ASP A 95 0.76 -1.11 -10.24
N PRO A 96 1.73 -0.22 -9.97
CA PRO A 96 1.49 1.03 -9.24
C PRO A 96 0.56 1.99 -9.96
N ASP A 97 0.62 2.06 -11.28
CA ASP A 97 -0.19 3.01 -12.06
C ASP A 97 -1.65 2.59 -12.04
N ARG A 98 -1.93 1.30 -12.26
CA ARG A 98 -3.29 0.75 -12.15
C ARG A 98 -3.84 0.89 -10.75
N PHE A 99 -3.02 0.66 -9.72
CA PHE A 99 -3.42 0.86 -8.33
C PHE A 99 -3.86 2.32 -8.08
N VAL A 100 -3.04 3.30 -8.49
CA VAL A 100 -3.32 4.72 -8.27
C VAL A 100 -4.56 5.17 -9.04
N GLU A 101 -4.74 4.69 -10.27
CA GLU A 101 -5.92 4.96 -11.09
C GLU A 101 -7.21 4.56 -10.34
N ILE A 102 -7.29 3.31 -9.89
CA ILE A 102 -8.48 2.77 -9.21
C ILE A 102 -8.74 3.52 -7.89
N VAL A 103 -7.69 3.74 -7.08
CA VAL A 103 -7.85 4.47 -5.81
C VAL A 103 -8.32 5.90 -6.08
N SER A 104 -7.71 6.60 -7.02
CA SER A 104 -8.06 8.00 -7.33
C SER A 104 -9.51 8.13 -7.80
N ALA A 105 -10.01 7.17 -8.59
CA ALA A 105 -11.41 7.12 -8.99
C ALA A 105 -12.36 7.05 -7.77
N HIS A 106 -12.00 6.30 -6.72
CA HIS A 106 -12.81 6.20 -5.50
C HIS A 106 -12.68 7.41 -4.56
N LEU A 107 -11.66 8.26 -4.71
CA LEU A 107 -11.49 9.48 -3.89
C LEU A 107 -12.18 10.71 -4.50
N ALA A 108 -12.54 10.65 -5.79
CA ALA A 108 -13.24 11.72 -6.48
C ALA A 108 -14.76 11.75 -6.19
N HIS A 109 -15.27 10.76 -5.46
CA HIS A 109 -16.68 10.58 -5.07
C HIS A 109 -16.84 10.68 -3.55
#